data_AF-A0A6V7JN51-F1
#
_entry.id   AF-A0A6V7JN51-F1
#
_cell.length_a   1.000
_cell.length_b   1.000
_cell.length_c   1.000
_cell.angle_alpha   90.00
_cell.angle_beta   90.00
_cell.angle_gamma   90.00
#
_symmetry.space_group_name_H-M   'P 1'
#
loop_
_entity.id
_entity.type
_entity.pdbx_description
1 polymer ?
#
loop_
_entity_poly.entity_id
_entity_poly.type
_entity_poly.pdbx_seq_one_letter_code
_entity_poly.pdbx_strand_id
1 'polypeptide(L)' 'YFGFEEENLVEELNDNFMDLAPLSLLFEDACPREDQPEASRMIREYYFGDKPIDEATRFNLID' A
#
# COMPACT_ATOMS: atom_id res chain seq x y z
N TYR A 1 -20.07 -4.37 16.57
CA TYR A 1 -19.93 -3.22 15.66
C TYR A 1 -18.46 -3.06 15.38
N PHE A 2 -18.00 -3.59 14.24
CA PHE A 2 -16.58 -3.63 13.89
C PHE A 2 -16.40 -2.72 12.67
N GLY A 3 -16.33 -1.42 12.96
CA GLY A 3 -15.80 -0.44 12.02
C GLY A 3 -14.43 -0.08 12.55
N PHE A 4 -13.38 -0.66 11.99
CA PHE A 4 -12.16 0.14 11.87
C PHE A 4 -12.59 1.30 10.97
N GLU A 5 -12.61 2.52 11.50
CA GLU A 5 -12.99 3.70 10.72
C GLU A 5 -12.11 3.71 9.47
N GLU A 6 -12.73 3.70 8.29
CA GLU A 6 -12.05 3.51 7.00
C GLU A 6 -10.92 4.53 6.81
N GLU A 7 -11.09 5.73 7.37
CA GLU A 7 -10.08 6.79 7.45
C GLU A 7 -8.79 6.32 8.15
N ASN A 8 -8.89 5.58 9.25
CA ASN A 8 -7.71 5.04 9.96
C ASN A 8 -6.96 4.01 9.11
N LEU A 9 -7.65 3.26 8.22
CA LEU A 9 -7.00 2.28 7.35
C LEU A 9 -6.29 2.93 6.17
N VAL A 10 -6.84 4.02 5.64
CA VAL A 10 -6.22 4.78 4.54
C VAL A 10 -4.98 5.53 5.02
N GLU A 11 -5.05 6.14 6.21
CA GLU A 11 -3.89 6.78 6.84
C GLU A 11 -2.78 5.75 7.14
N GLU A 12 -3.14 4.60 7.71
CA GLU A 12 -2.20 3.51 7.97
C GLU A 12 -1.54 2.97 6.68
N LEU A 13 -2.31 2.85 5.59
CA LEU A 13 -1.77 2.48 4.28
C LEU A 13 -0.81 3.54 3.73
N ASN A 14 -1.10 4.82 3.91
CA ASN A 14 -0.23 5.90 3.48
C ASN A 14 1.11 5.89 4.23
N ASP A 15 1.05 5.75 5.54
CA ASP A 15 2.20 5.91 6.44
C ASP A 15 3.08 4.65 6.45
N ASN A 16 2.47 3.47 6.39
CA ASN A 16 3.15 2.19 6.50
C ASN A 16 3.10 1.36 5.20
N PHE A 17 2.98 2.03 4.05
CA PHE A 17 2.85 1.37 2.73
C PHE A 17 3.90 0.27 2.50
N MET A 18 5.15 0.54 2.86
CA MET A 18 6.28 -0.36 2.58
C MET A 18 6.15 -1.70 3.29
N ASP A 19 5.62 -1.70 4.52
CA ASP A 19 5.42 -2.88 5.35
C ASP A 19 4.12 -3.61 5.00
N LEU A 20 3.09 -2.86 4.61
CA LEU A 20 1.76 -3.39 4.33
C LEU A 20 1.62 -3.94 2.91
N ALA A 21 2.32 -3.36 1.92
CA ALA A 21 2.15 -3.72 0.52
C ALA A 21 2.41 -5.21 0.22
N PRO A 22 3.46 -5.88 0.74
CA PRO A 22 3.68 -7.30 0.47
C PRO A 22 2.51 -8.19 0.86
N LEU A 23 1.89 -7.91 2.00
CA LEU A 23 0.74 -8.65 2.51
C LEU A 23 -0.55 -8.23 1.81
N SER A 24 -0.84 -6.93 1.75
CA SER A 24 -2.09 -6.39 1.20
C SER A 24 -2.22 -6.62 -0.32
N LEU A 25 -1.10 -6.65 -1.04
CA LEU A 25 -1.05 -6.90 -2.48
C LEU A 25 -0.64 -8.36 -2.81
N LEU A 26 -0.56 -9.22 -1.79
CA LEU A 26 -0.37 -10.67 -1.91
C LEU A 26 0.88 -11.07 -2.70
N PHE A 27 1.99 -10.33 -2.56
CA PHE A 27 3.26 -10.67 -3.18
C PHE A 27 4.34 -11.14 -2.21
N GLU A 28 4.07 -11.22 -0.90
CA GLU A 28 5.05 -11.67 0.10
C GLU A 28 5.67 -13.04 -0.25
N ASP A 29 4.86 -13.99 -0.74
CA ASP A 29 5.34 -15.33 -1.12
C ASP A 29 5.95 -15.39 -2.53
N ALA A 30 5.64 -14.40 -3.39
CA ALA A 30 6.09 -14.34 -4.78
C ALA A 30 7.37 -13.52 -4.97
N CYS A 31 7.70 -12.65 -4.02
CA CYS A 31 8.87 -11.78 -4.03
C CYS A 31 9.80 -12.12 -2.85
N PRO A 32 11.09 -12.40 -3.09
CA PRO A 32 12.07 -12.61 -2.01
C PRO A 32 12.06 -11.46 -1.00
N ARG A 33 12.20 -11.78 0.29
CA ARG A 33 12.11 -10.78 1.38
C ARG A 33 13.09 -9.63 1.23
N GLU A 34 14.26 -9.89 0.69
CA GLU A 34 15.28 -8.89 0.38
C GLU A 34 14.85 -7.89 -0.72
N ASP A 35 13.97 -8.29 -1.62
CA ASP A 35 13.51 -7.51 -2.78
C ASP A 35 12.17 -6.81 -2.52
N GLN A 36 11.40 -7.25 -1.51
CA GLN A 36 10.10 -6.68 -1.15
C GLN A 36 10.13 -5.16 -0.93
N PRO A 37 11.14 -4.56 -0.25
CA PRO A 37 11.20 -3.11 -0.10
C PRO A 37 11.28 -2.37 -1.44
N GLU A 38 12.08 -2.87 -2.38
CA GLU A 38 12.21 -2.23 -3.69
C GLU A 38 10.95 -2.42 -4.53
N ALA A 39 10.34 -3.60 -4.48
CA ALA A 39 9.05 -3.86 -5.14
C ALA A 39 7.94 -2.94 -4.60
N SER A 40 7.81 -2.81 -3.26
CA SER A 40 6.89 -1.88 -2.63
C SER A 40 7.14 -0.43 -3.09
N ARG A 41 8.40 0.00 -3.14
CA ARG A 41 8.78 1.35 -3.62
C ARG A 41 8.31 1.58 -5.04
N MET A 42 8.58 0.64 -5.95
CA MET A 42 8.20 0.73 -7.36
C MET A 42 6.69 0.78 -7.54
N ILE A 43 5.93 -0.04 -6.81
CA ILE A 43 4.46 -0.03 -6.84
C ILE A 43 3.92 1.32 -6.36
N ARG A 44 4.44 1.84 -5.24
CA ARG A 44 4.02 3.14 -4.71
C ARG A 44 4.29 4.26 -5.71
N GLU A 45 5.48 4.27 -6.29
CA GLU A 45 5.88 5.28 -7.29
C GLU A 45 5.02 5.20 -8.56
N TYR A 46 4.70 4.00 -9.04
CA TYR A 46 3.90 3.81 -10.24
C TYR A 46 2.45 4.30 -10.07
N TYR A 47 1.79 3.93 -8.97
CA TYR A 47 0.36 4.24 -8.77
C TYR A 47 0.09 5.60 -8.09
N PHE A 48 1.03 6.09 -7.28
CA PHE A 48 0.84 7.29 -6.48
C PHE A 48 1.91 8.37 -6.75
N GLY A 49 3.12 7.97 -7.14
CA GLY A 49 4.24 8.90 -7.24
C GLY A 49 4.47 9.62 -5.92
N ASP A 50 4.54 10.95 -5.98
CA ASP A 50 4.69 11.83 -4.81
C ASP A 50 3.37 12.17 -4.10
N LYS A 51 2.24 11.63 -4.56
CA LYS A 51 0.93 11.93 -3.97
C LYS A 51 0.73 11.14 -2.67
N PRO A 52 -0.01 11.71 -1.70
CA PRO A 52 -0.48 10.94 -0.55
C PRO A 52 -1.48 9.87 -1.00
N ILE A 53 -1.61 8.82 -0.19
CA ILE A 53 -2.70 7.87 -0.28
C ILE A 53 -3.81 8.37 0.65
N ASP A 54 -4.91 8.79 0.07
CA ASP A 54 -6.07 9.36 0.76
C ASP A 54 -7.37 8.86 0.11
N GLU A 55 -8.51 9.30 0.60
CA GLU A 55 -9.83 8.94 0.05
C GLU A 55 -9.96 9.16 -1.46
N ALA A 56 -9.26 10.16 -2.02
CA ALA A 56 -9.32 10.49 -3.44
C ALA A 56 -8.42 9.59 -4.30
N THR A 57 -7.42 8.94 -3.70
CA THR A 57 -6.36 8.20 -4.42
C THR A 57 -6.29 6.73 -4.06
N ARG A 58 -6.87 6.29 -2.93
CA ARG A 58 -6.78 4.91 -2.41
C ARG A 58 -7.16 3.82 -3.40
N PHE A 59 -7.99 4.13 -4.39
CA PHE A 59 -8.42 3.20 -5.42
C PHE A 59 -7.47 3.09 -6.63
N ASN A 60 -6.39 3.88 -6.71
CA ASN A 60 -5.43 3.80 -7.82
C ASN A 60 -4.73 2.44 -7.94
N LEU A 61 -4.68 1.64 -6.87
CA LEU A 61 -4.13 0.28 -6.88
C LEU A 61 -5.05 -0.75 -7.57
N ILE A 62 -6.30 -0.36 -7.87
CA ILE A 62 -7.31 -1.19 -8.52
C ILE A 62 -7.45 -0.66 -9.96
N ASP A 63 -6.49 -0.99 -10.82
CA ASP A 63 -6.61 -0.78 -12.27
C ASP A 63 -7.16 -2.04 -12.95
#